data_AF-A0A6G2VPT9-F1
#
_entry.id   AF-A0A6G2VPT9-F1
#
_cell.length_a   1.000
_cell.length_b   1.000
_cell.length_c   1.000
_cell.angle_alpha   90.00
_cell.angle_beta   90.00
_cell.angle_gamma   90.00
#
_symmetry.space_group_name_H-M   'P 1'
#
loop_
_entity.id
_entity.type
_entity.pdbx_description
1 polymer ?
#
loop_
_entity_poly.entity_id
_entity_poly.type
_entity_poly.pdbx_seq_one_letter_code
_entity_poly.pdbx_strand_id
1 'polypeptide(L)'
;LSGGGRPRWGDFTGGAFPGQDPPAAPRPPQGRPVHVVDVTDDHARTVAARYADVALVRATTPVQAAGERDRLLEQAGSFGRRPGSARILVSLLVDLGDGERAAEPGHGGGGPRPTGRGPLYRGGPVDLAELIAAWHAAGVADGFHLVPVEPRRDLERLVNGTAALLQHRGLFRTFYPGSTLREHLGLPRPVTPYATSGATLTASDHS
;
A
#
# COMPACT_ATOMS: atom_id res chain seq x y z
N LEU A 1 -20.03 15.59 30.18
CA LEU A 1 -20.92 14.69 29.40
C LEU A 1 -20.00 13.68 28.68
N SER A 2 -19.39 12.76 29.41
CA SER A 2 -19.75 11.33 29.50
C SER A 2 -20.10 10.69 28.16
N GLY A 3 -19.15 9.96 27.59
CA GLY A 3 -19.29 9.20 26.33
C GLY A 3 -18.19 8.15 26.17
N GLY A 4 -17.75 7.54 27.26
CA GLY A 4 -16.75 6.47 27.23
C GLY A 4 -17.41 5.13 26.93
N GLY A 5 -17.52 4.77 25.65
CA GLY A 5 -17.99 3.45 25.25
C GLY A 5 -17.08 2.36 25.83
N ARG A 6 -17.65 1.46 26.64
CA ARG A 6 -16.93 0.32 27.21
C ARG A 6 -16.38 -0.58 26.08
N PRO A 7 -15.11 -1.05 26.17
CA PRO A 7 -14.61 -2.04 25.22
C PRO A 7 -15.45 -3.31 25.35
N ARG A 8 -15.97 -3.80 24.21
CA ARG A 8 -16.67 -5.08 24.09
C ARG A 8 -15.89 -5.96 23.12
N TRP A 9 -15.72 -7.23 23.46
CA TRP A 9 -15.07 -8.25 22.65
C TRP A 9 -16.08 -9.34 22.26
N GLY A 10 -15.75 -10.12 21.22
CA GLY A 10 -16.44 -11.36 20.87
C GLY A 10 -15.49 -12.52 21.02
N ASP A 11 -15.84 -13.53 21.82
CA ASP A 11 -14.95 -14.61 22.24
C ASP A 11 -14.09 -15.17 21.10
N PHE A 12 -12.76 -15.11 21.27
CA PHE A 12 -11.80 -15.71 20.34
C PHE A 12 -11.24 -17.00 20.94
N THR A 13 -11.75 -18.13 20.46
CA THR A 13 -11.26 -19.47 20.79
C THR A 13 -10.45 -20.03 19.61
N GLY A 14 -9.34 -19.37 19.27
CA GLY A 14 -8.37 -19.86 18.28
C GLY A 14 -7.25 -20.64 18.94
N GLY A 15 -6.89 -21.81 18.40
CA GLY A 15 -5.97 -22.78 19.03
C GLY A 15 -4.50 -22.38 19.20
N ALA A 16 -4.09 -21.17 18.78
CA ALA A 16 -2.69 -20.73 18.84
C ALA A 16 -2.36 -19.73 19.96
N PHE A 17 -3.35 -19.03 20.52
CA PHE A 17 -3.12 -18.04 21.59
C PHE A 17 -4.34 -17.97 22.52
N PRO A 18 -4.37 -18.77 23.60
CA PRO A 18 -5.41 -18.66 24.61
C PRO A 18 -5.17 -17.43 25.49
N GLY A 19 -6.19 -16.59 25.64
CA GLY A 19 -6.27 -15.53 26.66
C GLY A 19 -5.29 -14.37 26.45
N GLN A 20 -5.78 -13.26 25.90
CA GLN A 20 -5.02 -12.02 25.87
C GLN A 20 -5.88 -10.89 26.45
N ASP A 21 -5.38 -10.29 27.54
CA ASP A 21 -5.95 -9.11 28.15
C ASP A 21 -6.13 -8.00 27.11
N PRO A 22 -7.14 -7.11 27.27
CA PRO A 22 -7.35 -6.03 26.33
C PRO A 22 -6.07 -5.19 26.22
N PRO A 23 -5.66 -4.78 25.01
CA PRO A 23 -4.53 -3.88 24.86
C PRO A 23 -4.83 -2.61 25.67
N ALA A 24 -3.95 -2.29 26.63
CA ALA A 24 -4.09 -1.14 27.51
C ALA A 24 -4.11 0.21 26.76
N ALA A 25 -3.68 0.22 25.50
CA ALA A 25 -3.60 1.40 24.68
C ALA A 25 -4.96 1.75 24.03
N PRO A 26 -5.31 3.05 23.96
CA PRO A 26 -6.44 3.51 23.16
C PRO A 26 -6.21 3.15 21.68
N ARG A 27 -7.31 3.04 20.93
CA ARG A 27 -7.23 2.75 19.49
C ARG A 27 -6.46 3.84 18.75
N PRO A 28 -5.68 3.49 17.71
CA PRO A 28 -5.05 4.49 16.85
C PRO A 28 -6.08 5.44 16.22
N PRO A 29 -5.71 6.70 15.91
CA PRO A 29 -6.59 7.67 15.26
C PRO A 29 -7.13 7.22 13.89
N GLN A 30 -6.47 6.24 13.27
CA GLN A 30 -6.86 5.59 12.01
C GLN A 30 -7.65 4.27 12.18
N GLY A 31 -8.06 3.92 13.41
CA GLY A 31 -8.80 2.70 13.74
C GLY A 31 -7.89 1.50 13.95
N ARG A 32 -7.19 1.06 12.90
CA ARG A 32 -6.12 0.03 12.97
C ARG A 32 -4.91 0.46 12.12
N PRO A 33 -3.69 -0.06 12.40
CA PRO A 33 -2.53 0.15 11.53
C PRO A 33 -2.80 -0.27 10.08
N VAL A 34 -2.12 0.38 9.14
CA VAL A 34 -2.16 0.00 7.71
C VAL A 34 -1.40 -1.31 7.52
N HIS A 35 -2.04 -2.30 6.91
CA HIS A 35 -1.40 -3.57 6.58
C HIS A 35 -0.74 -3.52 5.19
N VAL A 36 0.58 -3.64 5.16
CA VAL A 36 1.37 -3.71 3.92
C VAL A 36 1.85 -5.15 3.74
N VAL A 37 1.64 -5.74 2.55
CA VAL A 37 2.06 -7.12 2.23
C VAL A 37 2.80 -7.12 0.90
N ASP A 38 3.98 -7.75 0.86
CA ASP A 38 4.72 -8.03 -0.39
C ASP A 38 4.16 -9.31 -1.02
N VAL A 39 3.68 -9.21 -2.26
CA VAL A 39 2.92 -10.27 -2.96
C VAL A 39 3.84 -11.10 -3.85
N THR A 40 5.06 -11.35 -3.38
CA THR A 40 6.10 -12.10 -4.11
C THR A 40 5.76 -13.54 -4.40
N ASP A 41 4.93 -14.16 -3.56
CA ASP A 41 4.56 -15.57 -3.64
C ASP A 41 3.05 -15.79 -3.40
N ASP A 42 2.56 -16.96 -3.78
CA ASP A 42 1.12 -17.28 -3.76
C ASP A 42 0.53 -17.38 -2.34
N HIS A 43 1.35 -17.71 -1.34
CA HIS A 43 0.88 -17.72 0.04
C HIS A 43 0.65 -16.29 0.54
N ALA A 44 1.62 -15.41 0.26
CA ALA A 44 1.50 -13.98 0.55
C ALA A 44 0.33 -13.33 -0.22
N ARG A 45 0.04 -13.77 -1.44
CA ARG A 45 -1.10 -13.31 -2.24
C ARG A 45 -2.45 -13.56 -1.58
N THR A 46 -2.65 -14.74 -0.99
CA THR A 46 -3.90 -15.05 -0.30
C THR A 46 -4.09 -14.18 0.94
N VAL A 47 -3.02 -13.96 1.70
CA VAL A 47 -3.03 -13.04 2.85
C VAL A 47 -3.31 -11.60 2.40
N ALA A 48 -2.67 -11.15 1.33
CA ALA A 48 -2.87 -9.82 0.78
C ALA A 48 -4.30 -9.61 0.29
N ALA A 49 -4.83 -10.58 -0.46
CA ALA A 49 -6.19 -10.55 -0.98
C ALA A 49 -7.21 -10.40 0.15
N ARG A 50 -7.01 -11.07 1.29
CA ARG A 50 -7.91 -10.96 2.45
C ARG A 50 -7.74 -9.69 3.27
N TYR A 51 -6.50 -9.24 3.48
CA TYR A 51 -6.21 -8.32 4.59
C TYR A 51 -5.40 -7.07 4.24
N ALA A 52 -4.69 -7.06 3.12
CA ALA A 52 -3.77 -5.96 2.79
C ALA A 52 -4.52 -4.67 2.50
N ASP A 53 -4.14 -3.59 3.16
CA ASP A 53 -4.54 -2.24 2.77
C ASP A 53 -3.62 -1.73 1.64
N VAL A 54 -2.35 -2.15 1.64
CA VAL A 54 -1.38 -1.89 0.55
C VAL A 54 -0.73 -3.21 0.15
N ALA A 55 -0.71 -3.50 -1.15
CA ALA A 55 -0.04 -4.66 -1.69
C ALA A 55 1.15 -4.20 -2.55
N LEU A 56 2.33 -4.72 -2.24
CA LEU A 56 3.53 -4.47 -3.04
C LEU A 56 3.63 -5.59 -4.08
N VAL A 57 3.66 -5.21 -5.36
CA VAL A 57 3.83 -6.15 -6.46
C VAL A 57 5.18 -5.94 -7.13
N ARG A 58 5.77 -7.03 -7.61
CA ARG A 58 7.05 -7.01 -8.33
C ARG A 58 6.77 -7.21 -9.80
N ALA A 59 6.99 -6.18 -10.59
CA ALA A 59 6.78 -6.21 -12.03
C ALA A 59 7.92 -5.47 -12.73
N THR A 60 8.35 -6.01 -13.87
CA THR A 60 9.32 -5.33 -14.75
C THR A 60 8.64 -4.65 -15.94
N THR A 61 7.36 -4.97 -16.20
CA THR A 61 6.59 -4.40 -17.30
C THR A 61 5.20 -3.94 -16.85
N PRO A 62 4.57 -2.98 -17.57
CA PRO A 62 3.20 -2.56 -17.28
C PRO A 62 2.20 -3.71 -17.37
N VAL A 63 2.38 -4.61 -18.34
CA VAL A 63 1.50 -5.77 -18.56
C VAL A 63 1.56 -6.71 -17.36
N GLN A 64 2.76 -6.97 -16.83
CA GLN A 64 2.90 -7.76 -15.61
C GLN A 64 2.25 -7.07 -14.41
N ALA A 65 2.47 -5.76 -14.24
CA ALA A 65 1.85 -5.01 -13.14
C ALA A 65 0.31 -5.07 -13.20
N ALA A 66 -0.27 -4.89 -14.39
CA ALA A 66 -1.70 -5.01 -14.62
C ALA A 66 -2.21 -6.43 -14.29
N GLY A 67 -1.52 -7.45 -14.77
CA GLY A 67 -1.88 -8.85 -14.49
C GLY A 67 -1.86 -9.18 -12.99
N GLU A 68 -0.84 -8.73 -12.26
CA GLU A 68 -0.76 -8.95 -10.81
C GLU A 68 -1.83 -8.15 -10.04
N ARG A 69 -2.09 -6.92 -10.47
CA ARG A 69 -3.18 -6.08 -9.93
C ARG A 69 -4.53 -6.77 -10.10
N ASP A 70 -4.86 -7.16 -11.32
CA ASP A 70 -6.18 -7.70 -11.65
C ASP A 70 -6.43 -9.02 -10.92
N ARG A 71 -5.43 -9.92 -10.89
CA ARG A 71 -5.48 -11.17 -10.09
C ARG A 71 -5.74 -10.92 -8.62
N LEU A 72 -5.04 -9.95 -8.02
CA LEU A 72 -5.19 -9.65 -6.61
C LEU A 72 -6.56 -9.03 -6.30
N LEU A 73 -7.05 -8.14 -7.17
CA LEU A 73 -8.37 -7.51 -7.01
C LEU A 73 -9.51 -8.50 -7.21
N GLU A 74 -9.40 -9.41 -8.18
CA GLU A 74 -10.34 -10.51 -8.40
C GLU A 74 -10.40 -11.42 -7.16
N GLN A 75 -9.23 -11.83 -6.64
CA GLN A 75 -9.15 -12.66 -5.45
C GLN A 75 -9.64 -11.92 -4.19
N ALA A 76 -9.40 -10.61 -4.07
CA ALA A 76 -9.96 -9.80 -3.00
C ALA A 76 -11.50 -9.74 -3.09
N GLY A 77 -12.05 -9.63 -4.30
CA GLY A 77 -13.48 -9.67 -4.57
C GLY A 77 -14.13 -10.99 -4.15
N SER A 78 -13.47 -12.14 -4.38
CA SER A 78 -13.98 -13.44 -3.93
C SER A 78 -14.01 -13.59 -2.40
N PHE A 79 -13.22 -12.80 -1.66
CA PHE A 79 -13.31 -12.67 -0.21
C PHE A 79 -14.29 -11.58 0.26
N GLY A 80 -15.07 -10.99 -0.64
CA GLY A 80 -16.08 -9.97 -0.31
C GLY A 80 -15.49 -8.60 0.03
N ARG A 81 -14.24 -8.32 -0.37
CA ARG A 81 -13.66 -6.99 -0.14
C ARG A 81 -14.27 -5.94 -1.04
N ARG A 82 -14.44 -4.74 -0.49
CA ARG A 82 -14.94 -3.59 -1.26
C ARG A 82 -13.91 -3.15 -2.30
N PRO A 83 -14.33 -2.79 -3.52
CA PRO A 83 -13.47 -2.10 -4.48
C PRO A 83 -12.80 -0.87 -3.86
N GLY A 84 -11.53 -0.63 -4.18
CA GLY A 84 -10.74 0.49 -3.64
C GLY A 84 -10.33 0.34 -2.17
N SER A 85 -10.56 -0.81 -1.53
CA SER A 85 -10.11 -1.07 -0.15
C SER A 85 -8.64 -1.48 -0.04
N ALA A 86 -7.95 -1.69 -1.17
CA ALA A 86 -6.53 -1.99 -1.26
C ALA A 86 -5.87 -1.08 -2.32
N ARG A 87 -4.64 -0.65 -2.05
CA ARG A 87 -3.78 0.05 -3.01
C ARG A 87 -2.69 -0.88 -3.52
N ILE A 88 -2.47 -0.89 -4.81
CA ILE A 88 -1.45 -1.73 -5.46
C ILE A 88 -0.26 -0.86 -5.84
N LEU A 89 0.88 -1.10 -5.19
CA LEU A 89 2.12 -0.37 -5.46
C LEU A 89 3.14 -1.27 -6.14
N VAL A 90 3.76 -0.80 -7.21
CA VAL A 90 4.88 -1.51 -7.84
C VAL A 90 6.15 -1.24 -7.03
N SER A 91 6.79 -2.29 -6.54
CA SER A 91 8.02 -2.22 -5.77
C SER A 91 9.24 -2.33 -6.69
N LEU A 92 10.06 -1.28 -6.73
CA LEU A 92 11.26 -1.20 -7.57
C LEU A 92 12.49 -0.88 -6.72
N LEU A 93 13.56 -1.64 -6.93
CA LEU A 93 14.91 -1.19 -6.58
C LEU A 93 15.30 -0.07 -7.56
N VAL A 94 15.92 1.00 -7.07
CA VAL A 94 16.36 2.12 -7.90
C VAL A 94 17.84 2.43 -7.68
N ASP A 95 18.59 2.48 -8.78
CA ASP A 95 20.00 2.86 -8.84
C ASP A 95 20.12 4.10 -9.73
N LEU A 96 20.28 5.27 -9.11
CA LEU A 96 20.28 6.57 -9.79
C LEU A 96 21.69 7.16 -9.95
N GLY A 97 22.72 6.33 -9.79
CA GLY A 97 24.11 6.75 -9.86
C GLY A 97 24.58 7.16 -11.25
N ASP A 98 23.95 6.63 -12.29
CA ASP A 98 24.42 6.69 -13.66
C ASP A 98 23.85 7.88 -14.45
N GLY A 99 23.66 9.04 -13.81
CA GLY A 99 22.86 10.18 -14.29
C GLY A 99 23.03 10.66 -15.75
N GLU A 100 24.10 10.29 -16.45
CA GLU A 100 24.32 10.57 -17.89
C GLU A 100 24.18 9.33 -18.80
N ARG A 101 24.33 8.10 -18.28
CA ARG A 101 24.17 6.84 -19.05
C ARG A 101 22.72 6.38 -19.12
N ALA A 102 21.79 7.10 -18.50
CA ALA A 102 20.36 6.80 -18.39
C ALA A 102 19.59 6.67 -19.73
N ALA A 103 20.22 7.04 -20.86
CA ALA A 103 19.66 6.86 -22.19
C ALA A 103 20.12 5.55 -22.87
N GLU A 104 21.07 4.80 -22.30
CA GLU A 104 21.61 3.59 -22.92
C GLU A 104 20.77 2.33 -22.62
N PRO A 105 20.63 1.39 -23.57
CA PRO A 105 20.02 0.09 -23.32
C PRO A 105 20.78 -0.68 -22.21
N GLY A 106 20.25 -0.70 -20.99
CA GLY A 106 21.08 -1.06 -19.82
C GLY A 106 20.77 -0.23 -18.59
N HIS A 107 20.44 1.02 -18.86
CA HIS A 107 20.35 2.11 -17.91
C HIS A 107 19.14 2.93 -18.35
N GLY A 108 17.94 2.64 -17.84
CA GLY A 108 16.81 3.56 -17.87
C GLY A 108 15.92 3.53 -19.12
N GLY A 109 16.44 3.12 -20.28
CA GLY A 109 15.72 3.11 -21.56
C GLY A 109 14.94 1.84 -21.91
N GLY A 110 14.85 0.85 -21.01
CA GLY A 110 14.13 -0.42 -21.25
C GLY A 110 13.21 -0.85 -20.10
N GLY A 111 13.02 0.04 -19.11
CA GLY A 111 12.31 -0.27 -17.88
C GLY A 111 13.12 -1.11 -16.88
N PRO A 112 12.49 -1.52 -15.76
CA PRO A 112 13.14 -2.33 -14.74
C PRO A 112 13.55 -3.70 -15.26
N ARG A 113 14.63 -4.25 -14.73
CA ARG A 113 15.12 -5.61 -15.04
C ARG A 113 14.91 -6.55 -13.87
N PRO A 114 14.65 -7.84 -14.12
CA PRO A 114 14.55 -8.81 -13.03
C PRO A 114 15.94 -9.03 -12.41
N THR A 115 16.00 -9.06 -11.08
CA THR A 115 17.18 -9.46 -10.32
C THR A 115 16.77 -10.39 -9.19
N GLY A 116 17.73 -11.09 -8.57
CA GLY A 116 17.45 -11.95 -7.41
C GLY A 116 16.87 -11.20 -6.19
N ARG A 117 17.01 -9.86 -6.14
CA ARG A 117 16.44 -9.02 -5.07
C ARG A 117 15.12 -8.37 -5.45
N GLY A 118 14.68 -8.46 -6.71
CA GLY A 118 13.49 -7.81 -7.25
C GLY A 118 13.76 -7.00 -8.52
N PRO A 119 12.73 -6.37 -9.11
CA PRO A 119 12.87 -5.50 -10.26
C PRO A 119 13.80 -4.32 -9.96
N LEU A 120 14.84 -4.14 -10.77
CA LEU A 120 15.82 -3.05 -10.64
C LEU A 120 15.68 -2.09 -11.81
N TYR A 121 15.35 -0.84 -11.49
CA TYR A 121 15.54 0.28 -12.38
C TYR A 121 16.91 0.90 -12.13
N ARG A 122 17.74 0.99 -13.17
CA ARG A 122 19.00 1.74 -13.16
C ARG A 122 18.87 2.83 -14.19
N GLY A 123 19.12 4.09 -13.86
CA GLY A 123 18.93 5.20 -14.81
C GLY A 123 18.90 6.57 -14.15
N GLY A 124 18.35 7.55 -14.85
CA GLY A 124 18.28 8.93 -14.40
C GLY A 124 17.01 9.21 -13.60
N PRO A 125 17.02 10.21 -12.70
CA PRO A 125 15.82 10.57 -11.95
C PRO A 125 14.68 11.11 -12.82
N VAL A 126 15.01 11.77 -13.94
CA VAL A 126 14.03 12.29 -14.91
C VAL A 126 13.37 11.13 -15.65
N ASP A 127 14.17 10.19 -16.18
CA ASP A 127 13.66 9.02 -16.88
C ASP A 127 12.83 8.10 -15.98
N LEU A 128 13.18 8.00 -14.69
CA LEU A 128 12.35 7.31 -13.71
C LEU A 128 10.97 7.97 -13.54
N ALA A 129 10.91 9.31 -13.54
CA ALA A 129 9.64 10.02 -13.48
C ALA A 129 8.81 9.81 -14.75
N GLU A 130 9.44 9.79 -15.94
CA GLU A 130 8.75 9.42 -17.19
C GLU A 130 8.17 8.01 -17.13
N LEU A 131 8.95 7.06 -16.60
CA LEU A 131 8.49 5.69 -16.43
C LEU A 131 7.27 5.61 -15.50
N ILE A 132 7.34 6.27 -14.35
CA ILE A 132 6.23 6.32 -13.39
C ILE A 132 5.00 6.97 -14.03
N ALA A 133 5.17 8.07 -14.76
CA ALA A 133 4.08 8.76 -15.44
C ALA A 133 3.41 7.90 -16.51
N ALA A 134 4.19 7.17 -17.31
CA ALA A 134 3.68 6.26 -18.33
C ALA A 134 2.86 5.11 -17.72
N TRP A 135 3.34 4.51 -16.63
CA TRP A 135 2.61 3.43 -15.94
C TRP A 135 1.35 3.96 -15.24
N HIS A 136 1.41 5.16 -14.67
CA HIS A 136 0.23 5.81 -14.10
C HIS A 136 -0.84 6.09 -15.19
N ALA A 137 -0.44 6.63 -16.34
CA ALA A 137 -1.35 6.89 -17.45
C ALA A 137 -1.99 5.60 -18.01
N ALA A 138 -1.27 4.49 -17.97
CA ALA A 138 -1.78 3.17 -18.34
C ALA A 138 -2.69 2.53 -17.27
N GLY A 139 -2.80 3.12 -16.07
CA GLY A 139 -3.67 2.62 -15.00
C GLY A 139 -3.25 1.26 -14.42
N VAL A 140 -1.98 0.87 -14.59
CA VAL A 140 -1.50 -0.48 -14.22
C VAL A 140 -1.19 -0.64 -12.73
N ALA A 141 -1.09 0.46 -11.98
CA ALA A 141 -0.83 0.49 -10.54
C ALA A 141 -1.37 1.78 -9.90
N ASP A 142 -1.62 1.75 -8.58
CA ASP A 142 -2.01 2.94 -7.79
C ASP A 142 -0.81 3.81 -7.40
N GLY A 143 0.41 3.29 -7.54
CA GLY A 143 1.63 4.01 -7.21
C GLY A 143 2.87 3.12 -7.18
N PHE A 144 3.93 3.64 -6.57
CA PHE A 144 5.24 2.99 -6.54
C PHE A 144 5.83 2.99 -5.14
N HIS A 145 6.51 1.89 -4.82
CA HIS A 145 7.38 1.76 -3.67
C HIS A 145 8.81 1.70 -4.18
N LEU A 146 9.57 2.79 -4.00
CA LEU A 146 10.93 2.92 -4.51
C LEU A 146 11.92 2.62 -3.40
N VAL A 147 12.86 1.71 -3.67
CA VAL A 147 13.88 1.25 -2.73
C VAL A 147 15.26 1.62 -3.28
N PRO A 148 15.89 2.68 -2.77
CA PRO A 148 17.24 3.08 -3.15
C PRO A 148 18.27 1.96 -2.96
N VAL A 149 19.13 1.73 -3.96
CA VAL A 149 20.27 0.81 -3.84
C VAL A 149 21.38 1.44 -3.00
N GLU A 150 21.67 2.72 -3.20
CA GLU A 150 22.56 3.52 -2.36
C GLU A 150 21.81 4.73 -1.79
N PRO A 151 21.20 4.61 -0.59
CA PRO A 151 20.35 5.65 -0.03
C PRO A 151 21.01 7.02 0.09
N ARG A 152 22.32 7.10 0.36
CA ARG A 152 23.00 8.39 0.53
C ARG A 152 23.06 9.20 -0.77
N ARG A 153 23.12 8.52 -1.91
CA ARG A 153 23.20 9.14 -3.23
C ARG A 153 21.84 9.23 -3.91
N ASP A 154 21.08 8.15 -3.87
CA ASP A 154 19.87 8.00 -4.67
C ASP A 154 18.68 8.77 -4.09
N LEU A 155 18.63 8.96 -2.76
CA LEU A 155 17.53 9.70 -2.11
C LEU A 155 17.50 11.18 -2.55
N GLU A 156 18.66 11.83 -2.60
CA GLU A 156 18.74 13.22 -3.06
C GLU A 156 18.28 13.35 -4.51
N ARG A 157 18.68 12.42 -5.38
CA ARG A 157 18.27 12.39 -6.79
C ARG A 157 16.79 12.09 -6.97
N LEU A 158 16.22 11.22 -6.13
CA LEU A 158 14.78 10.96 -6.10
C LEU A 158 13.99 12.21 -5.73
N VAL A 159 14.39 12.91 -4.66
CA VAL A 159 13.66 14.08 -4.17
C VAL A 159 13.80 15.25 -5.15
N ASN A 160 15.03 15.60 -5.53
CA ASN A 160 15.32 16.79 -6.33
C ASN A 160 15.07 16.59 -7.83
N GLY A 161 15.00 15.35 -8.30
CA GLY A 161 14.73 15.02 -9.69
C GLY A 161 13.37 14.38 -9.90
N THR A 162 13.20 13.12 -9.47
CA THR A 162 12.00 12.33 -9.77
C THR A 162 10.74 12.93 -9.15
N ALA A 163 10.74 13.19 -7.84
CA ALA A 163 9.60 13.71 -7.11
C ALA A 163 9.27 15.14 -7.56
N ALA A 164 10.28 15.99 -7.72
CA ALA A 164 10.09 17.37 -8.21
C ALA A 164 9.41 17.39 -9.59
N LEU A 165 9.83 16.54 -10.53
CA LEU A 165 9.21 16.46 -11.85
C LEU A 165 7.78 15.92 -11.79
N LEU A 166 7.52 14.89 -10.99
CA LEU A 166 6.17 14.37 -10.80
C LEU A 166 5.24 15.39 -10.14
N GLN A 167 5.74 16.20 -9.21
CA GLN A 167 4.99 17.32 -8.61
C GLN A 167 4.66 18.39 -9.64
N HIS A 168 5.63 18.78 -10.46
CA HIS A 168 5.40 19.76 -11.53
C HIS A 168 4.30 19.29 -12.50
N ARG A 169 4.23 17.98 -12.77
CA ARG A 169 3.21 17.36 -13.62
C ARG A 169 1.87 17.07 -12.91
N GLY A 170 1.73 17.39 -11.62
CA GLY A 170 0.54 17.08 -10.84
C GLY A 170 0.33 15.57 -10.58
N LEU A 171 1.34 14.74 -10.81
CA LEU A 171 1.31 13.29 -10.57
C LEU A 171 1.80 12.92 -9.16
N PHE A 172 2.39 13.87 -8.44
CA PHE A 172 2.74 13.69 -7.04
C PHE A 172 2.27 14.88 -6.22
N ARG A 173 1.81 14.59 -5.01
CA ARG A 173 1.29 15.60 -4.09
C ARG A 173 2.38 16.57 -3.64
N THR A 174 2.00 17.83 -3.48
CA THR A 174 2.85 18.90 -2.91
C THR A 174 2.55 19.18 -1.44
N PHE A 175 1.40 18.70 -0.95
CA PHE A 175 0.99 18.76 0.45
C PHE A 175 0.30 17.46 0.86
N TYR A 176 0.21 17.22 2.17
CA TYR A 176 -0.37 16.00 2.74
C TYR A 176 -1.64 16.35 3.51
N PRO A 177 -2.84 16.18 2.91
CA PRO A 177 -4.10 16.37 3.63
C PRO A 177 -4.32 15.23 4.63
N GLY A 178 -4.84 15.55 5.82
CA GLY A 178 -5.09 14.58 6.88
C GLY A 178 -3.89 14.35 7.80
N SER A 179 -4.15 13.67 8.92
CA SER A 179 -3.16 13.43 9.98
C SER A 179 -2.75 11.97 10.10
N THR A 180 -3.30 11.09 9.26
CA THR A 180 -3.04 9.64 9.32
C THR A 180 -2.44 9.10 8.02
N LEU A 181 -1.62 8.05 8.14
CA LEU A 181 -1.07 7.34 6.99
C LEU A 181 -2.16 6.84 6.04
N ARG A 182 -3.30 6.43 6.60
CA ARG A 182 -4.44 5.94 5.85
C ARG A 182 -5.07 7.02 4.97
N GLU A 183 -5.16 8.26 5.46
CA GLU A 183 -5.60 9.42 4.67
C GLU A 183 -4.60 9.74 3.57
N HIS A 184 -3.29 9.71 3.86
CA HIS A 184 -2.23 9.97 2.86
C HIS A 184 -2.21 8.94 1.73
N LEU A 185 -2.67 7.71 1.99
CA LEU A 185 -2.81 6.64 1.00
C LEU A 185 -4.21 6.58 0.35
N GLY A 186 -5.12 7.50 0.72
CA GLY A 186 -6.50 7.52 0.21
C GLY A 186 -7.27 6.24 0.53
N LEU A 187 -7.02 5.65 1.70
CA LEU A 187 -7.60 4.38 2.15
C LEU A 187 -8.83 4.61 3.05
N PRO A 188 -9.97 3.92 2.81
CA PRO A 188 -11.25 4.20 3.49
C PRO A 188 -11.29 3.65 4.91
N ARG A 189 -11.56 4.46 5.94
CA ARG A 189 -11.48 4.02 7.35
C ARG A 189 -12.03 2.59 7.58
N PRO A 190 -11.28 1.72 8.27
CA PRO A 190 -11.69 0.33 8.46
C PRO A 190 -13.05 0.28 9.17
N VAL A 191 -13.99 -0.49 8.63
CA VAL A 191 -15.25 -0.74 9.33
C VAL A 191 -14.95 -1.66 10.49
N THR A 192 -15.19 -1.20 11.71
CA THR A 192 -15.07 -2.05 12.89
C THR A 192 -16.24 -3.04 12.92
N PRO A 193 -16.01 -4.36 12.97
CA PRO A 193 -17.10 -5.36 13.05
C PRO A 193 -18.01 -5.19 14.28
N TYR A 194 -17.52 -4.50 15.31
CA TYR A 194 -18.24 -4.30 16.57
C TYR A 194 -19.16 -3.07 16.62
N ALA A 195 -19.30 -2.31 15.53
CA ALA A 195 -20.17 -1.12 15.51
C ALA A 195 -21.67 -1.43 15.26
N THR A 196 -22.03 -2.67 14.89
CA THR A 196 -23.39 -3.01 14.40
C THR A 196 -24.18 -3.95 15.31
N SER A 197 -23.90 -3.99 16.62
CA SER A 197 -24.77 -4.69 17.59
C SER A 197 -25.10 -3.76 18.75
N GLY A 198 -26.07 -2.87 18.50
CA GLY A 198 -26.46 -1.80 19.41
C GLY A 198 -27.89 -1.32 19.21
N ALA A 199 -28.81 -2.23 18.92
CA ALA A 199 -30.26 -2.08 19.04
C ALA A 199 -30.79 -3.52 19.03
N THR A 200 -31.44 -4.08 20.05
CA THR A 200 -32.46 -3.55 20.94
C THR A 200 -32.51 -4.47 22.16
N LEU A 201 -32.36 -3.93 23.37
CA LEU A 201 -32.81 -4.59 24.60
C LEU A 201 -33.69 -3.57 25.32
N THR A 202 -34.97 -3.56 24.95
CA THR A 202 -36.03 -2.96 25.77
C THR A 202 -36.08 -3.73 27.08
N ALA A 203 -35.82 -3.01 28.17
CA ALA A 203 -35.88 -3.51 29.53
C ALA A 203 -37.31 -3.97 29.86
N SER A 204 -37.40 -5.13 30.49
CA SER A 204 -38.61 -5.70 31.08
C SER A 204 -39.13 -4.82 32.21
N ASP A 205 -40.45 -4.61 32.26
CA ASP A 205 -41.13 -4.14 33.46
C ASP A 205 -41.76 -5.37 34.15
N HIS A 206 -41.23 -5.69 35.33
CA HIS A 206 -41.81 -6.65 36.27
C HIS A 206 -42.30 -5.87 37.49
N SER A 207 -43.62 -5.88 37.72
CA SER A 207 -44.25 -5.90 39.04
C SER A 207 -45.63 -6.52 38.90
#